data_AF-A0A932U2W2-F1
#
_entry.id   AF-A0A932U2W2-F1
#
_cell.length_a   1.000
_cell.length_b   1.000
_cell.length_c   1.000
_cell.angle_alpha   90.00
_cell.angle_beta   90.00
_cell.angle_gamma   90.00
#
_symmetry.space_group_name_H-M   'P 1'
#
loop_
_entity.id
_entity.type
_entity.pdbx_description
1 polymer ?
#
loop_
_entity_poly.entity_id
_entity_poly.type
_entity_poly.pdbx_seq_one_letter_code
_entity_poly.pdbx_strand_id
1 'polypeptide(L)'
;LDMARSIGADHVIDYTQEDFTKNGQRYDLILAVNGYHPILDYRKALSPKGICVVAGGSLAQVFQAMLLGPLVSRIGTKKIGFMGIAASLKKDLLVIKELLEAGKIVPVIDRSYPLSEVAEAIRYLIEKHAQGKVVITVV
;
A
#
# COMPACT_ATOMS: atom_id res chain seq x y z
N LEU A 1 -8.54 11.29 5.59
CA LEU A 1 -8.94 10.23 6.54
C LEU A 1 -10.28 9.63 6.17
N ASP A 2 -11.30 10.46 5.91
CA ASP A 2 -12.66 9.98 5.66
C ASP A 2 -12.80 9.07 4.44
N MET A 3 -12.03 9.32 3.38
CA MET A 3 -11.99 8.43 2.21
C MET A 3 -11.62 6.98 2.56
N ALA A 4 -10.69 6.76 3.49
CA ALA A 4 -10.31 5.41 3.90
C ALA A 4 -11.44 4.73 4.71
N ARG A 5 -12.16 5.51 5.54
CA ARG A 5 -13.33 5.01 6.28
C ARG A 5 -14.48 4.67 5.36
N SER A 6 -14.75 5.50 4.34
CA SER A 6 -15.87 5.28 3.42
C SER A 6 -15.72 4.02 2.56
N ILE A 7 -14.50 3.50 2.39
CA ILE A 7 -14.22 2.22 1.73
C ILE A 7 -14.09 1.03 2.69
N GLY A 8 -14.47 1.20 3.95
CA GLY A 8 -14.59 0.11 4.92
C GLY A 8 -13.38 -0.10 5.82
N ALA A 9 -12.47 0.87 5.96
CA ALA A 9 -11.45 0.78 7.01
C ALA A 9 -12.07 1.00 8.40
N ASP A 10 -11.98 -0.01 9.27
CA ASP A 10 -12.46 0.07 10.66
C ASP A 10 -11.66 1.09 11.49
N HIS A 11 -10.35 1.16 11.24
CA HIS A 11 -9.43 2.06 11.93
C HIS A 11 -8.54 2.79 10.92
N VAL A 12 -8.49 4.11 11.04
CA VAL A 12 -7.66 4.98 10.21
C VAL A 12 -6.79 5.85 11.10
N ILE A 13 -5.47 5.74 10.93
CA ILE A 13 -4.47 6.47 11.69
C ILE A 13 -4.01 7.68 10.87
N ASP A 14 -4.06 8.86 11.47
CA ASP A 14 -3.40 10.04 10.92
C ASP A 14 -1.92 10.00 11.26
N TYR A 15 -1.10 9.67 10.27
CA TYR A 15 0.35 9.52 10.45
C TYR A 15 1.06 10.83 10.83
N THR A 16 0.42 11.99 10.66
CA THR A 16 0.97 13.28 11.11
C THR A 16 0.83 13.47 12.62
N GLN A 17 -0.09 12.73 13.25
CA GLN A 17 -0.42 12.84 14.66
C GLN A 17 0.02 11.61 15.46
N GLU A 18 0.00 10.42 14.86
CA GLU A 18 0.30 9.15 15.53
C GLU A 18 1.30 8.30 14.75
N ASP A 19 2.31 7.79 15.45
CA ASP A 19 3.25 6.80 14.96
C ASP A 19 2.73 5.39 15.28
N PHE A 20 2.24 4.68 14.25
CA PHE A 20 1.66 3.34 14.40
C PHE A 20 2.64 2.32 15.00
N THR A 21 3.95 2.58 14.95
CA THR A 21 4.97 1.68 15.53
C THR A 21 5.07 1.80 17.05
N LYS A 22 4.48 2.87 17.63
CA LYS A 22 4.56 3.22 19.06
C LYS A 22 3.23 3.13 19.80
N ASN A 23 2.13 2.83 19.11
CA ASN A 23 0.79 2.79 19.71
C ASN A 23 0.47 1.51 20.50
N GLY A 24 1.44 0.60 20.63
CA GLY A 24 1.30 -0.66 21.39
C GLY A 24 0.56 -1.77 20.63
N GLN A 25 -0.09 -1.47 19.50
CA GLN A 25 -0.82 -2.45 18.70
C GLN A 25 0.14 -3.43 18.01
N ARG A 26 -0.40 -4.59 17.62
CA ARG A 26 0.32 -5.61 16.85
C ARG A 26 -0.51 -6.09 15.68
N TYR A 27 0.15 -6.36 14.56
CA TYR A 27 -0.51 -6.68 13.30
C TYR A 27 -0.05 -8.03 12.76
N ASP A 28 -0.99 -8.86 12.31
CA ASP A 28 -0.68 -10.15 11.69
C ASP A 28 -0.19 -9.99 10.24
N LEU A 29 -0.62 -8.93 9.57
CA LEU A 29 -0.18 -8.55 8.23
C LEU A 29 0.03 -7.04 8.16
N ILE A 30 1.17 -6.61 7.64
CA ILE A 30 1.42 -5.22 7.25
C ILE A 30 1.74 -5.19 5.75
N LEU A 31 0.91 -4.50 4.98
CA LEU A 31 1.16 -4.24 3.55
C LEU A 31 1.71 -2.81 3.40
N ALA A 32 3.04 -2.69 3.31
CA ALA A 32 3.73 -1.40 3.20
C ALA A 32 3.79 -0.95 1.74
N VAL A 33 2.84 -0.11 1.32
CA VAL A 33 2.74 0.44 -0.05
C VAL A 33 3.47 1.78 -0.19
N ASN A 34 3.50 2.58 0.89
CA ASN A 34 4.25 3.84 0.97
C ASN A 34 4.99 3.93 2.32
N GLY A 35 5.80 2.92 2.62
CA GLY A 35 6.45 2.85 3.91
C GLY A 35 7.64 3.82 4.04
N TYR A 36 7.75 4.46 5.21
CA TYR A 36 8.81 5.45 5.48
C TYR A 36 9.62 5.17 6.76
N HIS A 37 9.15 4.32 7.67
CA HIS A 37 9.92 3.87 8.84
C HIS A 37 11.01 2.81 8.48
N PRO A 38 12.05 2.67 9.33
CA PRO A 38 13.00 1.55 9.24
C PRO A 38 12.31 0.20 9.33
N ILE A 39 12.81 -0.81 8.61
CA ILE A 39 12.14 -2.12 8.51
C ILE A 39 12.02 -2.86 9.86
N LEU A 40 12.91 -2.56 10.81
CA LEU A 40 12.87 -3.13 12.15
C LEU A 40 11.69 -2.64 12.98
N ASP A 41 11.17 -1.44 12.71
CA ASP A 41 10.00 -0.93 13.42
C ASP A 41 8.73 -1.64 12.95
N TYR A 42 8.63 -1.95 11.65
CA TYR A 42 7.60 -2.85 11.12
C TYR A 42 7.68 -4.23 11.79
N ARG A 43 8.89 -4.79 11.91
CA ARG A 43 9.08 -6.08 12.61
C ARG A 43 8.57 -6.05 14.04
N LYS A 44 8.83 -4.97 14.78
CA LYS A 44 8.37 -4.81 16.18
C LYS A 44 6.85 -4.74 16.24
N ALA A 45 6.24 -4.00 15.32
CA ALA A 45 4.78 -3.86 15.19
C ALA A 45 4.08 -5.15 14.74
N LEU A 46 4.77 -6.15 14.20
CA LEU A 46 4.15 -7.45 13.87
C LEU A 46 3.80 -8.28 15.10
N SER A 47 2.69 -8.99 15.04
CA SER A 47 2.36 -10.12 15.93
C SER A 47 3.36 -11.27 15.78
N PRO A 48 3.43 -12.23 16.73
CA PRO A 48 4.10 -13.51 16.47
C PRO A 48 3.55 -14.16 15.20
N LYS A 49 4.41 -14.70 14.34
CA LYS A 49 4.06 -15.23 12.99
C LYS A 49 3.54 -14.19 11.98
N GLY A 50 3.51 -12.91 12.34
CA GLY A 50 3.06 -11.84 11.44
C GLY A 50 3.98 -11.66 10.23
N ILE A 51 3.41 -11.09 9.16
CA ILE A 51 4.08 -10.91 7.87
C ILE A 51 4.07 -9.43 7.50
N CYS A 52 5.22 -8.88 7.13
CA CYS A 52 5.32 -7.57 6.47
C CYS A 52 5.67 -7.77 5.00
N VAL A 53 4.83 -7.24 4.11
CA VAL A 53 5.02 -7.24 2.66
C VAL A 53 5.29 -5.81 2.22
N VAL A 54 6.50 -5.54 1.76
CA VAL A 54 6.90 -4.22 1.24
C VAL A 54 6.66 -4.20 -0.26
N ALA A 55 5.72 -3.38 -0.71
CA ALA A 55 5.37 -3.18 -2.11
C ALA A 55 5.95 -1.87 -2.67
N GLY A 56 6.14 -0.88 -1.80
CA GLY A 56 6.67 0.43 -2.15
C GLY A 56 6.99 1.26 -0.91
N GLY A 57 7.56 2.45 -1.12
CA GLY A 57 8.03 3.32 -0.05
C GLY A 57 9.37 3.96 -0.42
N SER A 58 10.07 4.48 0.58
CA SER A 58 11.38 5.07 0.35
C SER A 58 12.38 4.03 -0.18
N LEU A 59 13.31 4.46 -1.04
CA LEU A 59 14.33 3.58 -1.60
C LEU A 59 15.15 2.88 -0.51
N ALA A 60 15.44 3.61 0.59
CA ALA A 60 16.12 3.08 1.75
C ALA A 60 15.34 1.93 2.40
N GLN A 61 14.01 2.07 2.56
CA GLN A 61 13.19 1.01 3.13
C GLN A 61 13.13 -0.21 2.21
N VAL A 62 12.93 -0.02 0.91
CA VAL A 62 12.92 -1.12 -0.07
C VAL A 62 14.24 -1.89 -0.01
N PHE A 63 15.37 -1.18 0.03
CA PHE A 63 16.70 -1.79 0.14
C PHE A 63 16.89 -2.54 1.46
N GLN A 64 16.45 -1.98 2.59
CA GLN A 64 16.46 -2.67 3.88
C GLN A 64 15.59 -3.93 3.86
N ALA A 65 14.40 -3.89 3.25
CA ALA A 65 13.54 -5.05 3.14
C ALA A 65 14.17 -6.15 2.28
N MET A 66 14.86 -5.79 1.20
CA MET A 66 15.56 -6.74 0.33
C MET A 66 16.76 -7.40 1.04
N LEU A 67 17.62 -6.60 1.68
CA LEU A 67 18.83 -7.12 2.33
C LEU A 67 18.56 -7.77 3.69
N LEU A 68 17.80 -7.11 4.54
CA LEU A 68 17.57 -7.53 5.92
C LEU A 68 16.35 -8.44 6.05
N GLY A 69 15.39 -8.38 5.13
CA GLY A 69 14.16 -9.19 5.18
C GLY A 69 14.43 -10.69 5.36
N PRO A 70 15.32 -11.32 4.55
CA PRO A 70 15.67 -12.72 4.72
C PRO A 70 16.34 -13.05 6.06
N LEU A 71 17.26 -12.19 6.52
CA LEU A 71 17.96 -12.38 7.80
C LEU A 71 16.99 -12.26 8.99
N VAL A 72 16.15 -11.23 8.95
CA VAL A 72 15.13 -10.96 9.96
C VAL A 72 14.08 -12.09 9.99
N SER A 73 13.73 -12.64 8.82
CA SER A 73 12.76 -13.74 8.72
C SER A 73 13.30 -15.08 9.23
N ARG A 74 14.62 -15.25 9.31
CA ARG A 74 15.25 -16.44 9.94
C ARG A 74 15.28 -16.35 11.46
N ILE A 75 15.19 -15.14 12.02
CA ILE A 75 15.20 -14.92 13.46
C ILE A 75 13.75 -14.91 13.95
N GLY A 76 13.34 -15.97 14.63
CA GLY A 76 11.98 -16.11 15.17
C GLY A 76 10.92 -16.44 14.11
N THR A 77 9.67 -16.10 14.38
CA THR A 77 8.51 -16.53 13.56
C THR A 77 7.98 -15.49 12.58
N LYS A 78 8.44 -14.24 12.70
CA LYS A 78 7.97 -13.10 11.91
C LYS A 78 8.64 -13.08 10.55
N LYS A 79 7.90 -12.77 9.48
CA LYS A 79 8.43 -12.71 8.11
C LYS A 79 8.38 -11.29 7.55
N ILE A 80 9.40 -10.92 6.80
CA ILE A 80 9.48 -9.65 6.08
C ILE A 80 9.99 -9.94 4.67
N GLY A 81 9.24 -9.50 3.67
CA GLY A 81 9.59 -9.68 2.27
C GLY A 81 9.31 -8.43 1.44
N PHE A 82 10.13 -8.21 0.43
CA PHE A 82 9.87 -7.25 -0.62
C PHE A 82 9.13 -7.96 -1.76
N MET A 83 7.97 -7.44 -2.16
CA MET A 83 7.13 -8.02 -3.21
C MET A 83 7.66 -7.74 -4.61
N GLY A 84 8.59 -6.78 -4.77
CA GLY A 84 9.15 -6.42 -6.07
C GLY A 84 8.12 -5.82 -7.02
N ILE A 85 8.52 -5.66 -8.28
CA ILE A 85 7.55 -5.54 -9.36
C ILE A 85 6.99 -6.94 -9.54
N ALA A 86 5.89 -7.23 -8.86
CA ALA A 86 5.09 -8.40 -9.19
C ALA A 86 4.69 -8.24 -10.65
N ALA A 87 5.23 -9.09 -11.54
CA ALA A 87 4.66 -9.20 -12.87
C ALA A 87 3.18 -9.51 -12.63
N SER A 88 2.27 -8.60 -12.98
CA SER A 88 0.84 -8.85 -12.87
C SER A 88 0.53 -10.08 -13.70
N LEU A 89 0.53 -11.25 -13.05
CA LEU A 89 0.35 -12.50 -13.75
C LEU A 89 -1.08 -12.47 -14.27
N LYS A 90 -1.28 -12.96 -15.50
CA LYS A 90 -2.61 -13.03 -16.12
C LYS A 90 -3.66 -13.63 -15.15
N LYS A 91 -3.26 -14.58 -14.31
CA LYS A 91 -4.11 -15.20 -13.28
C LYS A 91 -4.58 -14.20 -12.22
N ASP A 92 -3.69 -13.36 -11.71
CA ASP A 92 -4.02 -12.36 -10.67
C ASP A 92 -4.99 -11.31 -11.24
N LEU A 93 -4.78 -10.88 -12.48
CA LEU A 93 -5.68 -9.95 -13.17
C LEU A 93 -7.08 -10.55 -13.39
N LEU A 94 -7.17 -11.86 -13.66
CA LEU A 94 -8.46 -12.55 -13.77
C LEU A 94 -9.20 -12.58 -12.43
N VAL A 95 -8.50 -12.83 -11.32
CA VAL A 95 -9.10 -12.77 -9.98
C VAL A 95 -9.62 -11.35 -9.69
N ILE A 96 -8.83 -10.32 -10.00
CA ILE A 96 -9.27 -8.92 -9.80
C ILE A 96 -10.49 -8.61 -10.68
N LYS A 97 -10.51 -9.06 -11.94
CA LYS A 97 -11.66 -8.91 -12.85
C LYS A 97 -12.92 -9.51 -12.23
N GLU A 98 -12.86 -10.75 -11.76
CA GLU A 98 -14.01 -11.44 -11.14
C GLU A 98 -14.53 -10.69 -9.91
N LEU A 99 -13.64 -10.13 -9.09
CA LEU A 99 -14.02 -9.33 -7.92
C LEU A 99 -14.67 -8.00 -8.29
N LEU A 100 -14.21 -7.35 -9.36
CA LEU A 100 -14.82 -6.13 -9.91
C LEU A 100 -16.20 -6.42 -10.49
N GLU A 101 -16.34 -7.49 -11.30
CA GLU A 101 -17.61 -7.90 -11.90
C GLU A 101 -18.65 -8.31 -10.85
N ALA A 102 -18.20 -8.91 -9.74
CA ALA A 102 -19.05 -9.24 -8.60
C ALA A 102 -19.36 -8.05 -7.68
N GLY A 103 -18.82 -6.85 -7.96
CA GLY A 103 -19.00 -5.65 -7.12
C GLY A 103 -18.34 -5.73 -5.74
N LYS A 104 -17.45 -6.71 -5.50
CA LYS A 104 -16.72 -6.89 -4.24
C LYS A 104 -15.56 -5.92 -4.09
N ILE A 105 -15.01 -5.47 -5.22
CA ILE A 105 -14.06 -4.37 -5.30
C ILE A 105 -14.72 -3.27 -6.13
N VAL A 106 -14.71 -2.04 -5.62
CA VAL A 106 -15.18 -0.86 -6.35
C VAL A 106 -14.00 0.12 -6.44
N PRO A 107 -13.54 0.48 -7.65
CA PRO A 107 -12.48 1.46 -7.80
C PRO A 107 -12.92 2.82 -7.28
N VAL A 108 -12.07 3.42 -6.46
CA VAL A 108 -12.23 4.83 -6.08
C VAL A 108 -11.61 5.68 -7.18
N ILE A 109 -12.44 6.42 -7.90
CA ILE A 109 -12.01 7.42 -8.87
C ILE A 109 -12.06 8.77 -8.19
N ASP A 110 -10.90 9.39 -8.02
CA ASP A 110 -10.77 10.72 -7.44
C ASP A 110 -11.14 11.80 -8.47
N ARG A 111 -10.63 11.64 -9.69
CA ARG A 111 -10.90 12.57 -10.79
C ARG A 111 -10.78 11.92 -12.16
N SER A 112 -11.54 12.48 -13.10
CA SER A 112 -11.50 12.14 -14.52
C SER A 112 -11.12 13.38 -15.33
N TYR A 113 -10.19 13.21 -16.26
CA TYR A 113 -9.75 14.26 -17.19
C TYR A 113 -9.88 13.77 -18.64
N PRO A 114 -10.27 14.62 -19.60
CA PRO A 114 -10.17 14.27 -21.00
C PRO A 114 -8.70 14.10 -21.44
N LEU A 115 -8.47 13.37 -22.52
CA LEU A 115 -7.13 13.15 -23.08
C LEU A 115 -6.37 14.47 -23.36
N SER A 116 -7.08 15.54 -23.72
CA SER A 116 -6.50 16.86 -23.94
C SER A 116 -5.91 17.51 -22.68
N GLU A 117 -6.29 17.03 -21.49
CA GLU A 117 -5.91 17.60 -20.19
C GLU A 117 -4.92 16.73 -19.41
N VAL A 118 -4.24 15.79 -20.07
CA VAL A 118 -3.24 14.91 -19.40
C VAL A 118 -2.19 15.70 -18.62
N ALA A 119 -1.76 16.86 -19.12
CA ALA A 119 -0.82 17.70 -18.38
C ALA A 119 -1.38 18.17 -17.03
N GLU A 120 -2.65 18.59 -16.98
CA GLU A 120 -3.32 18.96 -15.72
C GLU A 120 -3.54 17.76 -14.82
N ALA A 121 -3.91 16.60 -15.38
CA ALA A 121 -4.08 15.36 -14.64
C ALA A 121 -2.77 14.96 -13.92
N ILE A 122 -1.63 15.08 -14.60
CA ILE A 122 -0.30 14.81 -14.02
C ILE A 122 0.05 15.83 -12.95
N ARG A 123 -0.18 17.14 -13.17
CA ARG A 123 0.06 18.17 -12.14
C ARG A 123 -0.76 17.91 -10.89
N TYR A 124 -2.06 17.60 -11.05
CA TYR A 124 -2.94 17.23 -9.95
C TYR A 124 -2.40 16.02 -9.17
N LEU A 125 -1.98 14.96 -9.87
CA LEU A 125 -1.46 13.74 -9.26
C LEU A 125 -0.21 14.03 -8.40
N ILE A 126 0.69 14.86 -8.90
CA ILE A 126 1.96 15.19 -8.23
C ILE A 126 1.71 16.12 -7.03
N GLU A 127 0.88 17.14 -7.20
CA GLU A 127 0.75 18.23 -6.24
C GLU A 127 -0.32 17.98 -5.16
N LYS A 128 -1.39 17.24 -5.47
CA LYS A 128 -2.64 17.30 -4.68
C LYS A 128 -3.03 16.03 -3.92
N HIS A 129 -2.08 15.12 -3.63
CA HIS A 129 -2.32 13.93 -2.78
C HIS A 129 -3.64 13.20 -3.14
N ALA A 130 -3.76 12.80 -4.42
CA ALA A 130 -4.98 12.22 -4.96
C ALA A 130 -5.54 11.09 -4.07
N GLN A 131 -6.84 11.14 -3.78
CA GLN A 131 -7.54 10.21 -2.88
C GLN A 131 -8.20 9.06 -3.66
N GLY A 132 -7.43 8.41 -4.52
CA GLY A 132 -7.93 7.36 -5.41
C GLY A 132 -7.17 7.34 -6.73
N LYS A 133 -7.83 6.83 -7.78
CA LYS A 133 -7.28 6.85 -9.13
C LYS A 133 -7.68 8.11 -9.88
N VAL A 134 -6.71 8.74 -10.52
CA VAL A 134 -6.93 9.74 -11.57
C VAL A 134 -7.01 9.00 -12.89
N VAL A 135 -8.11 9.19 -13.62
CA VAL A 135 -8.36 8.49 -14.89
C VAL A 135 -8.41 9.46 -16.06
N ILE A 136 -7.99 8.98 -17.23
CA ILE A 136 -8.07 9.73 -18.48
C ILE A 136 -9.19 9.13 -19.33
N THR A 137 -10.13 9.98 -19.74
CA THR A 137 -11.20 9.59 -20.65
C THR A 137 -10.78 9.84 -22.09
N VAL A 138 -10.84 8.79 -22.90
CA VAL A 138 -10.63 8.85 -24.35
C VAL A 138 -11.99 8.64 -24.99
N VAL A 139 -12.58 9.74 -25.47
CA VAL A 139 -13.83 9.77 -26.25
C VAL A 139 -13.50 9.84 -27.73
#